data_AF-A0A8H5AKA3-F1
#
_entry.id   AF-A0A8H5AKA3-F1
#
_cell.length_a   1.000
_cell.length_b   1.000
_cell.length_c   1.000
_cell.angle_alpha   90.00
_cell.angle_beta   90.00
_cell.angle_gamma   90.00
#
_symmetry.space_group_name_H-M   'P 1'
#
loop_
_entity.id
_entity.type
_entity.pdbx_description
1 polymer ?
#
loop_
_entity_poly.entity_id
_entity_poly.type
_entity_poly.pdbx_seq_one_letter_code
_entity_poly.pdbx_strand_id
1 'polypeptide(L)'
;MPLAEATVEDHLATSSDRFTLSLTLPDVRPAPKQPGRIRVTTEDELKRFAELVELGAAGLPTADSTASELDGLASAFVNLLISAAKAAGRPTRKGGRPAPWWTEECAGAAAAFRAIRRLYPLGFNQDVQIAKRDFHRVVRRTKRQYWRDLIDSFSNSSAIFKAVRWLKSPGAFQPPPLQVDDAVYEAQIDKANALRQATLERRTARR
;
A
#
# COMPACT_ATOMS: atom_id res chain seq x y z
N MET A 1 10.48 3.60 -32.31
CA MET A 1 9.62 3.71 -31.11
C MET A 1 10.28 2.90 -30.01
N PRO A 2 10.60 3.47 -28.83
CA PRO A 2 11.13 2.69 -27.73
C PRO A 2 10.09 1.63 -27.33
N LEU A 3 10.53 0.38 -27.16
CA LEU A 3 9.69 -0.76 -26.83
C LEU A 3 9.63 -0.94 -25.31
N ALA A 4 8.56 -1.56 -24.82
CA ALA A 4 8.48 -1.98 -23.43
C ALA A 4 9.51 -3.08 -23.15
N GLU A 5 10.23 -2.99 -22.03
CA GLU A 5 11.18 -4.00 -21.58
C GLU A 5 10.61 -4.77 -20.39
N ALA A 6 10.90 -6.07 -20.30
CA ALA A 6 10.51 -6.92 -19.19
C ALA A 6 11.74 -7.64 -18.64
N THR A 7 12.07 -7.43 -17.37
CA THR A 7 13.18 -8.10 -16.68
C THR A 7 12.65 -8.93 -15.52
N VAL A 8 13.30 -10.07 -15.25
CA VAL A 8 13.01 -10.85 -14.04
C VAL A 8 13.73 -10.20 -12.87
N GLU A 9 12.98 -9.79 -11.85
CA GLU A 9 13.51 -9.19 -10.62
C GLU A 9 13.59 -10.23 -9.50
N ASP A 10 14.67 -11.00 -9.48
CA ASP A 10 14.87 -12.04 -8.47
C ASP A 10 14.97 -11.49 -7.04
N HIS A 11 15.39 -10.24 -6.88
CA HIS A 11 15.44 -9.59 -5.58
C HIS A 11 14.04 -9.32 -5.00
N LEU A 12 13.00 -9.32 -5.84
CA LEU A 12 11.58 -9.18 -5.46
C LEU A 12 10.88 -10.55 -5.35
N ALA A 13 11.62 -11.65 -5.31
CA ALA A 13 11.06 -12.98 -5.19
C ALA A 13 10.22 -13.15 -3.93
N THR A 14 8.96 -13.53 -4.12
CA THR A 14 7.97 -13.75 -3.04
C THR A 14 7.93 -15.19 -2.55
N SER A 15 8.98 -15.99 -2.82
CA SER A 15 9.06 -17.44 -2.56
C SER A 15 7.99 -18.31 -3.26
N SER A 16 7.12 -17.71 -4.09
CA SER A 16 6.24 -18.41 -5.02
C SER A 16 7.06 -19.16 -6.07
N ASP A 17 6.43 -20.13 -6.72
CA ASP A 17 6.79 -20.73 -8.01
C ASP A 17 6.77 -19.75 -9.21
N ARG A 18 6.36 -18.49 -9.00
CA ARG A 18 6.30 -17.45 -10.04
C ARG A 18 7.53 -16.55 -9.99
N PHE A 19 7.97 -16.10 -11.15
CA PHE A 19 8.99 -15.05 -11.27
C PHE A 19 8.32 -13.67 -11.15
N THR A 20 8.94 -12.78 -10.39
CA THR A 20 8.52 -11.37 -10.35
C THR A 20 9.11 -10.69 -11.58
N LEU A 21 8.27 -10.10 -12.41
CA LEU A 21 8.71 -9.34 -13.59
C LEU A 21 8.63 -7.84 -13.29
N SER A 22 9.68 -7.10 -13.61
CA SER A 22 9.65 -5.64 -13.73
C SER A 22 9.40 -5.28 -15.19
N LEU A 23 8.42 -4.41 -15.42
CA LEU A 23 8.05 -3.93 -16.75
C LEU A 23 8.43 -2.45 -16.84
N THR A 24 9.35 -2.15 -17.74
CA THR A 24 9.73 -0.77 -18.08
C THR A 24 8.95 -0.36 -19.31
N LEU A 25 7.97 0.53 -19.12
CA LEU A 25 7.14 1.06 -20.19
C LEU A 25 7.65 2.46 -20.56
N PRO A 26 8.17 2.68 -21.78
CA PRO A 26 8.53 4.02 -22.21
C PRO A 26 7.26 4.88 -22.30
N ASP A 27 7.33 6.09 -21.73
CA ASP A 27 6.25 7.10 -21.74
C ASP A 27 5.08 6.89 -20.74
N VAL A 28 5.23 6.03 -19.74
CA VAL A 28 4.31 6.03 -18.60
C VAL A 28 4.68 7.17 -17.66
N ARG A 29 3.91 8.26 -17.72
CA ARG A 29 3.94 9.28 -16.66
C ARG A 29 3.39 8.61 -15.39
N PRO A 30 4.21 8.40 -14.34
CA PRO A 30 3.68 7.87 -13.09
C PRO A 30 2.60 8.83 -12.60
N ALA A 31 1.45 8.28 -12.21
CA ALA A 31 0.42 9.08 -11.56
C ALA A 31 1.09 9.84 -10.39
N PRO A 32 0.84 11.16 -10.26
CA PRO A 32 1.42 11.93 -9.18
C PRO A 32 1.10 11.22 -7.86
N LYS A 33 2.15 10.79 -7.15
CA LYS A 33 1.97 10.16 -5.85
C LYS A 33 1.29 11.19 -4.98
N GLN A 34 0.02 10.94 -4.65
CA GLN A 34 -0.71 11.78 -3.72
C GLN A 34 0.14 11.88 -2.46
N PRO A 35 0.61 13.09 -2.08
CA PRO A 35 1.45 13.23 -0.91
C PRO A 35 0.68 12.68 0.28
N GLY A 36 1.24 11.64 0.92
CA GLY A 36 0.63 11.09 2.12
C GLY A 36 0.48 12.20 3.17
N ARG A 37 -0.56 12.10 4.02
CA ARG A 37 -0.73 13.05 5.14
C ARG A 37 0.59 13.19 5.91
N ILE A 38 0.93 14.39 6.33
CA ILE A 38 2.19 14.63 7.04
C ILE A 38 1.93 14.46 8.54
N ARG A 39 2.87 13.83 9.24
CA ARG A 39 2.81 13.65 10.69
C ARG A 39 3.99 14.34 11.35
N VAL A 40 3.67 15.08 12.41
CA VAL A 40 4.58 15.64 13.40
C VAL A 40 4.18 14.96 14.71
N THR A 41 5.00 14.05 15.20
CA THR A 41 4.61 13.12 16.28
C THR A 41 5.65 12.95 17.37
N THR A 42 6.94 13.04 17.04
CA THR A 42 7.99 12.98 18.06
C THR A 42 8.23 14.36 18.66
N GLU A 43 8.77 14.40 19.88
CA GLU A 43 9.06 15.67 20.56
C GLU A 43 10.01 16.55 19.73
N ASP A 44 11.06 15.95 19.15
CA ASP A 44 12.00 16.68 18.28
C ASP A 44 11.36 17.18 16.97
N GLU A 45 10.33 16.50 16.47
CA GLU A 45 9.56 16.94 15.29
C GLU A 45 8.67 18.14 15.70
N LEU A 46 8.04 18.09 16.88
CA LEU A 46 7.24 19.20 17.42
C LEU A 46 8.09 20.44 17.68
N LYS A 47 9.27 20.28 18.29
CA LYS A 47 10.16 21.39 18.58
C LYS A 47 10.61 22.11 17.31
N ARG A 48 11.06 21.34 16.31
CA ARG A 48 11.42 21.88 14.98
C ARG A 48 10.25 22.55 14.27
N PHE A 49 9.05 21.99 14.40
CA PHE A 49 7.85 22.60 13.87
C PHE A 49 7.57 23.96 14.49
N ALA A 50 7.66 24.08 15.82
CA ALA A 50 7.47 25.34 16.54
C ALA A 50 8.49 26.39 16.11
N GLU A 51 9.78 26.04 16.04
CA GLU A 51 10.85 26.93 15.59
C GLU A 51 10.59 27.47 14.16
N LEU A 52 10.11 26.61 13.25
CA LEU A 52 9.78 27.02 11.88
C LEU A 52 8.54 27.91 11.79
N VAL A 53 7.54 27.69 12.66
CA VAL A 53 6.34 28.54 12.73
C VAL A 53 6.70 29.90 13.29
N GLU A 54 7.51 29.97 14.36
CA GLU A 54 7.98 31.23 14.94
C GLU A 54 8.79 32.05 13.93
N LEU A 55 9.71 31.39 13.21
CA LEU A 55 10.51 32.05 12.18
C LEU A 55 9.63 32.59 11.03
N GLY A 56 8.66 31.81 10.58
CA GLY A 56 7.79 32.20 9.47
C GLY A 56 6.68 33.18 9.85
N ALA A 57 6.31 33.27 11.13
CA ALA A 57 5.30 34.21 11.61
C ALA A 57 5.71 35.67 11.37
N ALA A 58 7.02 35.97 11.40
CA ALA A 58 7.55 37.29 11.08
C ALA A 58 7.29 37.74 9.63
N GLY A 59 7.02 36.80 8.71
CA GLY A 59 6.72 37.07 7.31
C GLY A 59 5.22 37.12 6.98
N LEU A 60 4.34 37.01 7.98
CA LEU A 60 2.90 37.06 7.73
C LEU A 60 2.44 38.50 7.42
N PRO A 61 1.52 38.67 6.45
CA PRO A 61 0.95 39.97 6.17
C PRO A 61 0.13 40.47 7.36
N THR A 62 0.24 41.76 7.64
CA THR A 62 -0.65 42.45 8.58
C THR A 62 -1.98 42.69 7.87
N ALA A 63 -3.09 42.15 8.37
CA ALA A 63 -4.41 42.36 7.77
C ALA A 63 -5.09 43.57 8.42
N ASP A 64 -5.69 44.42 7.58
CA ASP A 64 -6.64 45.44 8.00
C ASP A 64 -8.07 44.86 8.07
N SER A 65 -9.07 45.68 8.42
CA SER A 65 -10.43 45.24 8.79
C SER A 65 -11.30 44.74 7.62
N THR A 66 -10.76 44.49 6.42
CA THR A 66 -11.56 44.00 5.29
C THR A 66 -11.58 42.47 5.21
N ALA A 67 -12.70 41.91 4.74
CA ALA A 67 -12.87 40.44 4.65
C ALA A 67 -11.83 39.79 3.72
N SER A 68 -11.47 40.43 2.61
CA SER A 68 -10.50 39.88 1.65
C SER A 68 -9.08 39.81 2.23
N GLU A 69 -8.71 40.75 3.09
CA GLU A 69 -7.39 40.77 3.73
C GLU A 69 -7.30 39.68 4.81
N LEU A 70 -8.40 39.45 5.54
CA LEU A 70 -8.51 38.35 6.50
C LEU A 70 -8.39 36.98 5.82
N ASP A 71 -9.03 36.77 4.67
CA ASP A 71 -8.90 35.54 3.89
C ASP A 71 -7.47 35.34 3.35
N GLY A 72 -6.82 36.44 2.94
CA GLY A 72 -5.42 36.45 2.54
C GLY A 72 -4.47 36.05 3.67
N LEU A 73 -4.67 36.61 4.87
CA LEU A 73 -3.92 36.25 6.07
C LEU A 73 -4.17 34.80 6.46
N ALA A 74 -5.43 34.34 6.48
CA ALA A 74 -5.78 32.96 6.79
C ALA A 74 -5.08 31.98 5.82
N SER A 75 -5.06 32.31 4.53
CA SER A 75 -4.37 31.52 3.51
C SER A 75 -2.86 31.49 3.74
N ALA A 76 -2.24 32.65 4.03
CA ALA A 76 -0.81 32.74 4.33
C ALA A 76 -0.44 31.94 5.59
N PHE A 77 -1.27 32.02 6.63
CA PHE A 77 -1.08 31.28 7.88
C PHE A 77 -1.19 29.76 7.67
N VAL A 78 -2.21 29.29 6.94
CA VAL A 78 -2.35 27.87 6.60
C VAL A 78 -1.17 27.38 5.78
N ASN A 79 -0.69 28.16 4.80
CA ASN A 79 0.48 27.82 3.99
C ASN A 79 1.76 27.74 4.82
N LEU A 80 1.93 28.62 5.80
CA LEU A 80 3.03 28.57 6.77
C LEU A 80 2.97 27.27 7.57
N LEU A 81 1.83 26.97 8.20
CA LEU A 81 1.66 25.75 9.01
C LEU A 81 1.89 24.48 8.18
N ILE A 82 1.38 24.43 6.96
CA ILE A 82 1.60 23.30 6.05
C ILE A 82 3.10 23.17 5.75
N SER A 83 3.77 24.26 5.40
CA SER A 83 5.20 24.25 5.03
C SER A 83 6.10 23.85 6.20
N ALA A 84 5.85 24.42 7.38
CA ALA A 84 6.53 24.04 8.61
C ALA A 84 6.31 22.55 8.93
N ALA A 85 5.08 22.05 8.79
CA ALA A 85 4.78 20.64 8.99
C ALA A 85 5.50 19.75 7.97
N LYS A 86 5.63 20.17 6.69
CA LYS A 86 6.39 19.42 5.68
C LYS A 86 7.88 19.35 5.99
N ALA A 87 8.44 20.43 6.51
CA ALA A 87 9.86 20.54 6.79
C ALA A 87 10.27 19.83 8.09
N ALA A 88 9.44 19.92 9.14
CA ALA A 88 9.69 19.25 10.42
C ALA A 88 9.23 17.80 10.45
N GLY A 89 8.12 17.49 9.76
CA GLY A 89 7.45 16.20 9.84
C GLY A 89 7.87 15.20 8.77
N ARG A 90 7.21 14.04 8.82
CA ARG A 90 7.42 12.94 7.86
C ARG A 90 6.14 12.58 7.12
N PRO A 91 6.20 12.23 5.83
CA PRO A 91 5.04 11.74 5.11
C PRO A 91 4.59 10.41 5.72
N THR A 92 3.29 10.30 6.03
CA THR A 92 2.71 9.04 6.48
C THR A 92 2.78 8.06 5.33
N ARG A 93 3.73 7.12 5.40
CA ARG A 93 3.73 5.96 4.51
C ARG A 93 2.56 5.09 4.95
N LYS A 94 1.56 4.88 4.08
CA LYS A 94 0.67 3.70 4.16
C LYS A 94 1.50 2.45 3.84
N GLY A 95 2.50 2.16 4.66
CA GLY A 95 3.16 0.87 4.63
C GLY A 95 2.22 -0.16 5.24
N GLY A 96 1.99 -1.27 4.54
CA GLY A 96 1.38 -2.43 5.17
C GLY A 96 2.20 -2.79 6.41
N ARG A 97 1.54 -3.00 7.55
CA ARG A 97 2.24 -3.57 8.70
C ARG A 97 2.64 -4.99 8.32
N PRO A 98 3.88 -5.42 8.63
CA PRO A 98 4.23 -6.82 8.47
C PRO A 98 3.25 -7.67 9.28
N ALA A 99 3.01 -8.89 8.82
CA ALA A 99 2.10 -9.78 9.53
C ALA A 99 2.59 -9.97 10.98
N PRO A 100 1.71 -10.02 11.99
CA PRO A 100 2.13 -10.09 13.40
C PRO A 100 3.02 -11.28 13.75
N TRP A 101 2.93 -12.38 12.98
CA TRP A 101 3.76 -13.57 13.11
C TRP A 101 5.12 -13.46 12.41
N TRP A 102 5.41 -12.35 11.74
CA TRP A 102 6.68 -12.12 11.04
C TRP A 102 7.75 -11.65 12.04
N THR A 103 8.54 -12.58 12.54
CA THR A 103 9.62 -12.32 13.49
C THR A 103 10.94 -11.98 12.79
N GLU A 104 11.92 -11.51 13.55
CA GLU A 104 13.30 -11.31 13.06
C GLU A 104 13.90 -12.61 12.50
N GLU A 105 13.58 -13.76 13.12
CA GLU A 105 13.98 -15.08 12.60
C GLU A 105 13.41 -15.34 11.20
N CYS A 106 12.16 -14.94 10.94
CA CYS A 106 11.57 -15.04 9.59
C CYS A 106 12.30 -14.14 8.61
N ALA A 107 12.66 -12.92 9.03
CA ALA A 107 13.39 -11.96 8.21
C ALA A 107 14.80 -12.48 7.86
N GLY A 108 15.52 -13.05 8.84
CA GLY A 108 16.82 -13.67 8.65
C GLY A 108 16.76 -14.86 7.70
N ALA A 109 15.81 -15.78 7.91
CA ALA A 109 15.62 -16.93 7.02
C ALA A 109 15.23 -16.50 5.59
N ALA A 110 14.41 -15.46 5.43
CA ALA A 110 14.08 -14.89 4.13
C ALA A 110 15.30 -14.25 3.46
N ALA A 111 16.16 -13.56 4.21
CA ALA A 111 17.39 -12.97 3.69
C ALA A 111 18.37 -14.04 3.22
N ALA A 112 18.56 -15.12 4.00
CA ALA A 112 19.39 -16.26 3.63
C ALA A 112 18.89 -16.96 2.36
N PHE A 113 17.58 -17.20 2.26
CA PHE A 113 16.97 -17.76 1.05
C PHE A 113 17.18 -16.85 -0.17
N ARG A 114 16.99 -15.54 -0.03
CA ARG A 114 17.22 -14.58 -1.12
C ARG A 114 18.69 -14.55 -1.54
N ALA A 115 19.63 -14.63 -0.61
CA ALA A 115 21.06 -14.67 -0.91
C ALA A 115 21.42 -15.88 -1.78
N ILE A 116 20.95 -17.07 -1.41
CA ILE A 116 21.17 -18.30 -2.18
C ILE A 116 20.49 -18.22 -3.55
N ARG A 117 19.25 -17.71 -3.62
CA ARG A 117 18.54 -17.55 -4.90
C ARG A 117 19.27 -16.61 -5.85
N ARG A 118 19.90 -15.53 -5.37
CA ARG A 118 20.67 -14.59 -6.21
C ARG A 118 21.88 -15.24 -6.91
N LEU A 119 22.45 -16.30 -6.32
CA LEU A 119 23.53 -17.05 -6.96
C LEU A 119 23.05 -17.90 -8.15
N TYR A 120 21.75 -18.19 -8.21
CA TYR A 120 21.14 -19.06 -9.22
C TYR A 120 19.89 -18.43 -9.83
N PRO A 121 20.03 -17.49 -10.79
CA PRO A 121 18.93 -16.69 -11.35
C PRO A 121 17.78 -17.51 -11.97
N LEU A 122 18.08 -18.73 -12.43
CA LEU A 122 17.09 -19.62 -13.04
C LEU A 122 16.33 -20.47 -12.00
N GLY A 123 16.68 -20.41 -10.70
CA GLY A 123 15.91 -20.97 -9.59
C GLY A 123 15.84 -22.51 -9.47
N PHE A 124 16.29 -23.24 -10.48
CA PHE A 124 16.32 -24.71 -10.52
C PHE A 124 17.66 -25.27 -10.00
N ASN A 125 17.98 -25.01 -8.73
CA ASN A 125 19.15 -25.57 -8.06
C ASN A 125 18.75 -26.22 -6.72
N GLN A 126 19.40 -27.33 -6.35
CA GLN A 126 19.17 -28.04 -5.10
C GLN A 126 19.33 -27.15 -3.86
N ASP A 127 20.34 -26.28 -3.83
CA ASP A 127 20.60 -25.34 -2.74
C ASP A 127 19.45 -24.34 -2.59
N VAL A 128 18.88 -23.86 -3.70
CA VAL A 128 17.72 -22.97 -3.70
C VAL A 128 16.51 -23.69 -3.11
N GLN A 129 16.30 -24.97 -3.43
CA GLN A 129 15.19 -25.76 -2.88
C GLN A 129 15.38 -26.06 -1.39
N ILE A 130 16.60 -26.36 -0.95
CA ILE A 130 16.93 -26.55 0.47
C ILE A 130 16.66 -25.24 1.23
N ALA A 131 17.20 -24.12 0.75
CA ALA A 131 17.01 -22.82 1.36
C ALA A 131 15.54 -22.40 1.42
N LYS A 132 14.78 -22.69 0.35
CA LYS A 132 13.32 -22.46 0.30
C LYS A 132 12.60 -23.28 1.36
N ARG A 133 12.94 -24.56 1.48
CA ARG A 133 12.34 -25.46 2.49
C ARG A 133 12.63 -24.98 3.91
N ASP A 134 13.86 -24.55 4.17
CA ASP A 134 14.27 -24.10 5.50
C ASP A 134 13.61 -22.77 5.87
N PHE A 135 13.55 -21.82 4.93
CA PHE A 135 12.74 -20.60 5.09
C PHE A 135 11.28 -20.92 5.40
N HIS A 136 10.64 -21.80 4.61
CA HIS A 136 9.26 -22.19 4.87
C HIS A 136 9.09 -22.94 6.21
N ARG A 137 10.10 -23.68 6.67
CA ARG A 137 10.06 -24.36 7.98
C ARG A 137 10.00 -23.33 9.11
N VAL A 138 10.86 -22.31 9.06
CA VAL A 138 10.86 -21.20 10.02
C VAL A 138 9.51 -20.50 10.02
N VAL A 139 9.03 -20.07 8.85
CA VAL A 139 7.74 -19.36 8.72
C VAL A 139 6.56 -20.20 9.24
N ARG A 140 6.51 -21.50 8.94
CA ARG A 140 5.45 -22.38 9.46
C ARG A 140 5.53 -22.54 10.97
N ARG A 141 6.75 -22.64 11.53
CA ARG A 141 6.95 -22.75 12.98
C ARG A 141 6.50 -21.49 13.70
N THR A 142 6.99 -20.32 13.28
CA THR A 142 6.68 -19.03 13.90
C THR A 142 5.21 -18.69 13.77
N LYS A 143 4.61 -18.89 12.59
CA LYS A 143 3.17 -18.69 12.39
C LYS A 143 2.34 -19.60 13.29
N ARG A 144 2.69 -20.89 13.41
CA ARG A 144 1.98 -21.80 14.34
C ARG A 144 2.13 -21.39 15.80
N GLN A 145 3.32 -20.96 16.21
CA GLN A 145 3.55 -20.49 17.58
C GLN A 145 2.70 -19.26 17.88
N TYR A 146 2.76 -18.25 17.01
CA TYR A 146 1.95 -17.04 17.14
C TYR A 146 0.45 -17.34 17.30
N TRP A 147 -0.11 -18.22 16.47
CA TRP A 147 -1.53 -18.56 16.58
C TRP A 147 -1.85 -19.32 17.86
N ARG A 148 -0.96 -20.20 18.34
CA ARG A 148 -1.13 -20.88 19.63
C ARG A 148 -1.12 -19.87 20.78
N ASP A 149 -0.10 -19.03 20.85
CA ASP A 149 0.03 -18.01 21.90
C ASP A 149 -1.16 -17.03 21.88
N LEU A 150 -1.63 -16.65 20.68
CA LEU A 150 -2.80 -15.78 20.55
C LEU A 150 -4.06 -16.46 21.10
N ILE A 151 -4.28 -17.74 20.81
CA ILE A 151 -5.43 -18.50 21.32
C ILE A 151 -5.33 -18.63 22.85
N ASP A 152 -4.14 -18.98 23.37
CA ASP A 152 -3.90 -19.13 24.80
C ASP A 152 -4.04 -17.80 25.56
N SER A 153 -3.85 -16.66 24.89
CA SER A 153 -4.01 -15.32 25.47
C SER A 153 -5.47 -14.88 25.68
N PHE A 154 -6.45 -15.60 25.12
CA PHE A 154 -7.85 -15.21 25.22
C PHE A 154 -8.40 -15.45 26.63
N SER A 155 -8.60 -14.37 27.38
CA SER A 155 -9.20 -14.40 28.72
C SER A 155 -10.68 -14.05 28.75
N ASN A 156 -11.25 -13.54 27.64
CA ASN A 156 -12.65 -13.15 27.56
C ASN A 156 -13.26 -13.33 26.16
N SER A 157 -14.59 -13.41 26.10
CA SER A 157 -15.34 -13.60 24.85
C SER A 157 -15.13 -12.47 23.84
N SER A 158 -14.93 -11.23 24.30
CA SER A 158 -14.65 -10.07 23.43
C SER A 158 -13.33 -10.21 22.65
N ALA A 159 -12.28 -10.73 23.29
CA ALA A 159 -10.99 -10.99 22.65
C ALA A 159 -11.12 -12.06 21.56
N ILE A 160 -11.91 -13.10 21.82
CA ILE A 160 -12.26 -14.13 20.83
C ILE A 160 -12.94 -13.47 19.63
N PHE A 161 -14.03 -12.70 19.84
CA PHE A 161 -14.74 -12.03 18.74
C PHE A 161 -13.84 -11.09 17.91
N LYS A 162 -12.90 -10.38 18.54
CA LYS A 162 -11.91 -9.55 17.82
C LYS A 162 -10.98 -10.39 16.95
N ALA A 163 -10.53 -11.54 17.43
CA ALA A 163 -9.65 -12.44 16.68
C ALA A 163 -10.38 -13.12 15.51
N VAL A 164 -11.60 -13.63 15.73
CA VAL A 164 -12.39 -14.31 14.69
C VAL A 164 -12.99 -13.33 13.66
N ARG A 165 -12.90 -12.01 13.90
CA ARG A 165 -13.37 -10.98 12.96
C ARG A 165 -12.77 -11.12 11.56
N TRP A 166 -11.53 -11.57 11.45
CA TRP A 166 -10.86 -11.79 10.16
C TRP A 166 -11.33 -13.06 9.44
N LEU A 167 -11.97 -13.99 10.16
CA LEU A 167 -12.58 -15.20 9.60
C LEU A 167 -13.96 -14.92 9.01
N LYS A 168 -14.62 -13.82 9.41
CA LYS A 168 -15.80 -13.35 8.69
C LYS A 168 -15.33 -12.97 7.29
N SER A 169 -15.66 -13.82 6.32
CA SER A 169 -15.56 -13.47 4.91
C SER A 169 -16.15 -12.07 4.76
N PRO A 170 -15.43 -11.12 4.14
CA PRO A 170 -16.08 -9.93 3.62
C PRO A 170 -17.30 -10.44 2.87
N GLY A 171 -18.50 -10.02 3.28
CA GLY A 171 -19.74 -10.47 2.64
C GLY A 171 -19.56 -10.42 1.13
N ALA A 172 -20.11 -11.41 0.41
CA ALA A 172 -19.89 -11.57 -1.03
C ALA A 172 -19.89 -10.19 -1.68
N PHE A 173 -18.75 -9.79 -2.27
CA PHE A 173 -18.64 -8.48 -2.90
C PHE A 173 -19.73 -8.43 -3.97
N GLN A 174 -20.76 -7.64 -3.70
CA GLN A 174 -21.80 -7.34 -4.66
C GLN A 174 -21.24 -6.18 -5.49
N PRO A 175 -20.79 -6.42 -6.73
CA PRO A 175 -20.39 -5.32 -7.59
C PRO A 175 -21.58 -4.37 -7.70
N PRO A 176 -21.36 -3.04 -7.71
CA PRO A 176 -22.46 -2.09 -7.88
C PRO A 176 -23.25 -2.40 -9.16
N PRO A 177 -24.55 -2.04 -9.21
CA PRO A 177 -25.36 -2.18 -10.40
C PRO A 177 -24.68 -1.53 -11.61
N LEU A 178 -24.73 -2.20 -12.76
CA LEU A 178 -24.16 -1.70 -14.00
C LEU A 178 -25.27 -1.03 -14.79
N GLN A 179 -25.09 0.24 -15.13
CA GLN A 179 -25.98 0.93 -16.06
C GLN A 179 -25.32 0.97 -17.43
N VAL A 180 -26.00 0.42 -18.43
CA VAL A 180 -25.67 0.56 -19.85
C VAL A 180 -26.89 1.15 -20.52
N ASP A 181 -26.75 2.33 -21.09
CA ASP A 181 -27.85 3.17 -21.59
C ASP A 181 -28.89 3.43 -20.47
N ASP A 182 -30.16 3.06 -20.67
CA ASP A 182 -31.26 3.21 -19.68
C ASP A 182 -31.56 1.95 -18.86
N ALA A 183 -30.81 0.86 -19.08
CA ALA A 183 -31.03 -0.41 -18.37
C ALA A 183 -30.02 -0.61 -17.23
N VAL A 184 -30.55 -0.99 -16.06
CA VAL A 184 -29.76 -1.29 -14.85
C VAL A 184 -29.69 -2.79 -14.64
N TYR A 185 -28.46 -3.33 -14.61
CA TYR A 185 -28.18 -4.75 -14.43
C TYR A 185 -27.61 -5.00 -13.04
N GLU A 186 -28.27 -5.82 -12.24
CA GLU A 186 -27.86 -6.15 -10.87
C GLU A 186 -27.15 -7.50 -10.77
N ALA A 187 -27.64 -8.53 -11.47
CA ALA A 187 -27.06 -9.87 -11.45
C ALA A 187 -25.73 -9.94 -12.22
N GLN A 188 -24.79 -10.74 -11.72
CA GLN A 188 -23.45 -10.84 -12.32
C GLN A 188 -23.46 -11.35 -13.77
N ILE A 189 -24.35 -12.28 -14.09
CA ILE A 189 -24.47 -12.83 -15.44
C ILE A 189 -24.96 -11.79 -16.44
N ASP A 190 -25.91 -10.94 -16.02
CA ASP A 190 -26.47 -9.90 -16.88
C ASP A 190 -25.46 -8.77 -17.11
N LYS A 191 -24.70 -8.40 -16.07
CA LYS A 191 -23.56 -7.46 -16.19
C LYS A 191 -22.52 -7.95 -17.20
N ALA A 192 -22.19 -9.24 -17.16
CA ALA A 192 -21.22 -9.83 -18.09
C ALA A 192 -21.72 -9.79 -19.54
N ASN A 193 -23.01 -10.09 -19.76
CA ASN A 193 -23.62 -10.04 -21.08
C ASN A 193 -23.71 -8.61 -21.63
N ALA A 194 -24.14 -7.64 -20.80
CA ALA A 194 -24.23 -6.23 -21.17
C ALA A 194 -22.85 -5.65 -21.55
N LEU A 195 -21.80 -5.94 -20.77
CA LEU A 195 -20.43 -5.53 -21.11
C LEU A 195 -19.94 -6.18 -22.41
N ARG A 196 -20.25 -7.47 -22.62
CA ARG A 196 -19.87 -8.18 -23.84
C ARG A 196 -20.47 -7.52 -25.07
N GLN A 197 -21.77 -7.21 -25.04
CA GLN A 197 -22.48 -6.51 -26.12
C GLN A 197 -21.89 -5.11 -26.35
N ALA A 198 -21.84 -4.29 -25.31
CA ALA A 198 -21.35 -2.91 -25.41
C ALA A 198 -19.89 -2.80 -25.91
N THR A 199 -19.06 -3.81 -25.64
CA THR A 199 -17.64 -3.81 -26.03
C THR A 199 -17.40 -4.43 -27.41
N LEU A 200 -18.11 -5.51 -27.76
CA LEU A 200 -17.95 -6.19 -29.05
C LEU A 200 -18.65 -5.46 -30.19
N GLU A 201 -19.84 -4.91 -29.96
CA GLU A 201 -20.61 -4.22 -31.01
C GLU A 201 -19.95 -2.89 -31.42
N ARG A 202 -19.24 -2.22 -30.50
CA ARG A 202 -18.38 -1.07 -30.83
C ARG A 202 -17.20 -1.42 -31.74
N ARG A 203 -16.72 -2.66 -31.73
CA ARG A 203 -15.62 -3.11 -32.58
C ARG A 203 -16.09 -3.55 -33.97
N THR A 204 -17.33 -4.03 -34.10
CA THR A 204 -17.90 -4.43 -35.40
C THR A 204 -18.46 -3.27 -36.20
N ALA A 205 -18.85 -2.15 -35.56
CA ALA A 205 -19.33 -0.94 -36.24
C ALA A 205 -18.22 -0.03 -36.84
N ARG A 206 -16.94 -0.41 -36.72
CA ARG A 206 -15.77 0.32 -37.27
C ARG A 206 -15.07 -0.44 -38.41
N ARG A 207 -15.76 -1.35 -39.09
CA ARG A 207 -15.33 -1.90 -40.38
C ARG A 207 -16.25 -1.46 -41.49
#